data_AF-V5TCM1-F1
#
_entry.id   AF-V5TCM1-F1
#
_cell.length_a   1.000
_cell.length_b   1.000
_cell.length_c   1.000
_cell.angle_alpha   90.00
_cell.angle_beta   90.00
_cell.angle_gamma   90.00
#
_symmetry.space_group_name_H-M   'P 1'
#
loop_
_entity.id
_entity.type
_entity.pdbx_description
1 polymer ?
#
loop_
_entity_poly.entity_id
_entity_poly.type
_entity_poly.pdbx_seq_one_letter_code
_entity_poly.pdbx_strand_id
1 'polypeptide(L)'
;GQLVPDEVTIGIVKDRLTKDDCDNGFLLDGFPRTVAQAEALDEFLKGINKDLDVAILTKVPEEFILERMTGRRVCTSCGASYHIRFNPPKVEGKCDICDNELIQRK
;
A
#
# COMPACT_ATOMS: atom_id res chain seq x y z
N GLY A 1 14.07 1.46 6.95
CA GLY A 1 13.52 0.35 7.74
C GLY A 1 13.95 -0.94 7.09
N GLN A 2 14.37 -1.94 7.88
CA GLN A 2 14.67 -3.27 7.33
C GLN A 2 13.39 -3.82 6.68
N LEU A 3 13.53 -4.41 5.50
CA LEU A 3 12.42 -5.10 4.88
C LEU A 3 12.07 -6.33 5.73
N VAL A 4 10.78 -6.53 5.96
CA VAL A 4 10.29 -7.78 6.54
C VAL A 4 10.75 -8.91 5.60
N PRO A 5 11.28 -10.04 6.12
CA PRO A 5 11.71 -11.14 5.27
C PRO A 5 10.62 -11.61 4.30
N ASP A 6 11.04 -12.02 3.10
CA ASP A 6 10.13 -12.44 2.04
C ASP A 6 9.23 -13.59 2.49
N GLU A 7 9.78 -14.60 3.20
CA GLU A 7 9.02 -15.75 3.71
C GLU A 7 7.85 -15.35 4.60
N VAL A 8 8.07 -14.38 5.49
CA VAL A 8 7.02 -13.87 6.39
C VAL A 8 5.96 -13.13 5.59
N THR A 9 6.37 -12.28 4.65
CA THR A 9 5.46 -11.50 3.81
C THR A 9 4.60 -12.41 2.92
N ILE A 10 5.23 -13.42 2.30
CA ILE A 10 4.55 -14.43 1.48
C ILE A 10 3.51 -15.19 2.31
N GLY A 11 3.88 -15.63 3.52
CA GLY A 11 2.95 -16.34 4.41
C GLY A 11 1.70 -15.53 4.74
N ILE A 12 1.87 -14.24 5.07
CA ILE A 12 0.75 -13.34 5.37
C ILE A 12 -0.18 -13.16 4.16
N VAL A 13 0.38 -13.01 2.95
CA VAL A 13 -0.43 -12.84 1.74
C VAL A 13 -1.20 -14.12 1.39
N LYS A 14 -0.56 -15.29 1.50
CA LYS A 14 -1.23 -16.58 1.26
C LYS A 14 -2.43 -16.78 2.20
N ASP A 15 -2.25 -16.57 3.50
CA ASP A 15 -3.35 -16.65 4.49
C ASP A 15 -4.47 -15.63 4.21
N ARG A 16 -4.13 -14.45 3.70
CA ARG A 16 -5.14 -13.44 3.35
C ARG A 16 -5.99 -13.86 2.15
N LEU A 17 -5.37 -14.47 1.14
CA LEU A 17 -6.01 -14.85 -0.12
C LEU A 17 -6.91 -16.09 -0.04
N THR A 18 -6.82 -16.87 1.04
CA THR A 18 -7.71 -18.03 1.30
C THR A 18 -9.03 -17.66 1.96
N LYS A 19 -9.26 -16.38 2.29
CA LYS A 19 -10.50 -15.93 2.90
C LYS A 19 -11.60 -15.75 1.85
N ASP A 20 -12.84 -16.06 2.24
CA ASP A 20 -14.03 -16.03 1.37
C ASP A 20 -14.25 -14.68 0.65
N ASP A 21 -13.83 -13.57 1.25
CA ASP A 21 -13.97 -12.24 0.65
C ASP A 21 -13.02 -12.00 -0.53
N CYS A 22 -12.06 -12.89 -0.77
CA CYS A 22 -11.17 -12.88 -1.95
C CYS A 22 -11.67 -13.77 -3.10
N ASP A 23 -12.89 -14.32 -3.01
CA ASP A 23 -13.42 -15.18 -4.07
C ASP A 23 -13.83 -14.44 -5.34
N ASN A 24 -14.35 -13.23 -5.18
CA ASN A 24 -14.72 -12.37 -6.30
C ASN A 24 -13.54 -11.56 -6.86
N GLY A 25 -12.33 -11.78 -6.32
CA GLY A 25 -11.11 -11.09 -6.74
C GLY A 25 -10.41 -10.38 -5.59
N PHE A 26 -9.25 -9.82 -5.91
CA PHE A 26 -8.40 -9.12 -4.94
C PHE A 26 -7.54 -8.07 -5.65
N LEU A 27 -7.06 -7.09 -4.88
CA LEU A 27 -6.06 -6.12 -5.31
C LEU A 27 -4.87 -6.21 -4.36
N LEU A 28 -3.72 -6.60 -4.88
CA LEU A 28 -2.47 -6.62 -4.14
C LEU A 28 -1.78 -5.26 -4.30
N ASP A 29 -1.72 -4.49 -3.21
CA ASP A 29 -1.03 -3.20 -3.18
C ASP A 29 0.32 -3.33 -2.50
N GLY A 30 1.39 -3.09 -3.26
CA GLY A 30 2.75 -3.14 -2.77
C GLY A 30 3.28 -4.56 -2.50
N PHE A 31 2.66 -5.60 -3.07
CA PHE A 31 3.16 -6.96 -3.14
C PHE A 31 2.77 -7.56 -4.50
N PRO A 32 3.64 -8.32 -5.18
CA PRO A 32 5.03 -8.64 -4.83
C PRO A 32 5.98 -7.44 -5.06
N ARG A 33 7.14 -7.43 -4.37
CA ARG A 33 8.24 -6.45 -4.54
C ARG A 33 9.56 -7.07 -5.00
N THR A 34 9.68 -8.39 -4.94
CA THR A 34 10.85 -9.15 -5.41
C THR A 34 10.39 -10.22 -6.40
N VAL A 35 11.31 -10.72 -7.22
CA VAL A 35 11.02 -11.83 -8.16
C VAL A 35 10.61 -13.08 -7.38
N ALA A 36 11.29 -13.39 -6.28
CA ALA A 36 10.96 -14.53 -5.42
C ALA A 36 9.53 -14.45 -4.84
N GLN A 37 9.07 -13.26 -4.44
CA GLN A 37 7.68 -13.06 -4.02
C GLN A 37 6.69 -13.28 -5.16
N ALA A 38 7.03 -12.87 -6.39
CA ALA A 38 6.17 -13.05 -7.56
C ALA A 38 6.04 -14.53 -7.96
N GLU A 39 7.15 -15.26 -7.99
CA GLU A 39 7.17 -16.71 -8.25
C GLU A 39 6.35 -17.48 -7.20
N ALA A 40 6.54 -17.15 -5.92
CA ALA A 40 5.81 -17.79 -4.82
C ALA A 40 4.30 -17.48 -4.82
N LEU A 41 3.91 -16.31 -5.31
CA LEU A 41 2.50 -15.93 -5.49
C LEU A 41 1.87 -16.70 -6.64
N ASP A 42 2.55 -16.77 -7.79
CA ASP A 42 2.08 -17.49 -8.98
C ASP A 42 1.87 -18.99 -8.69
N GLU A 43 2.83 -19.63 -8.04
CA GLU A 43 2.71 -21.04 -7.63
C GLU A 43 1.51 -21.28 -6.70
N PHE A 44 1.31 -20.39 -5.74
CA PHE A 44 0.21 -20.51 -4.79
C PHE A 44 -1.15 -20.31 -5.44
N LEU A 45 -1.31 -19.28 -6.28
CA LEU A 45 -2.56 -18.99 -6.97
C LEU A 45 -2.99 -20.18 -7.85
N LYS A 46 -2.05 -20.77 -8.60
CA LYS A 46 -2.29 -22.02 -9.34
C LYS A 46 -2.77 -23.16 -8.45
N GLY A 47 -2.18 -23.30 -7.26
CA GLY A 47 -2.57 -24.31 -6.27
C GLY A 47 -4.00 -24.16 -5.75
N ILE A 48 -4.57 -22.95 -5.78
CA ILE A 48 -5.96 -22.67 -5.40
C ILE A 48 -6.87 -22.36 -6.59
N ASN A 49 -6.42 -22.71 -7.82
CA ASN A 49 -7.14 -22.51 -9.07
C ASN A 49 -7.60 -21.06 -9.29
N LYS A 50 -6.72 -20.11 -8.96
CA LYS A 50 -6.86 -18.67 -9.26
C LYS A 50 -5.66 -18.22 -10.12
N ASP A 51 -5.83 -17.13 -10.85
CA ASP A 51 -4.79 -16.52 -11.68
C ASP A 51 -4.73 -15.00 -11.43
N LEU A 52 -3.67 -14.35 -11.94
CA LEU A 52 -3.58 -12.89 -11.98
C LEU A 52 -4.03 -12.37 -13.35
N ASP A 53 -4.99 -11.45 -13.35
CA ASP A 53 -5.48 -10.83 -14.59
C ASP A 53 -4.52 -9.76 -15.11
N VAL A 54 -4.06 -8.86 -14.23
CA VAL A 54 -3.32 -7.65 -14.61
C VAL A 54 -2.31 -7.26 -13.55
N ALA A 55 -1.12 -6.83 -13.99
CA ALA A 55 -0.14 -6.11 -13.17
C ALA A 55 -0.07 -4.64 -13.61
N ILE A 56 -0.47 -3.71 -12.74
CA ILE A 56 -0.51 -2.28 -13.04
C ILE A 56 0.79 -1.61 -12.60
N LEU A 57 1.57 -1.09 -13.56
CA LEU A 57 2.76 -0.29 -13.29
C LEU A 57 2.42 1.20 -13.27
N THR A 58 2.49 1.82 -12.09
CA THR A 58 2.34 3.27 -11.95
C THR A 58 3.71 3.94 -12.13
N LYS A 59 4.02 4.38 -13.36
CA LYS A 59 5.30 5.04 -13.68
C LYS A 59 5.23 6.54 -13.42
N VAL A 60 6.07 7.03 -12.50
CA VAL A 60 6.15 8.45 -12.10
C VAL A 60 7.62 8.87 -12.05
N PRO A 61 7.99 10.09 -12.49
CA PRO A 61 9.36 10.59 -12.34
C PRO A 61 9.79 10.71 -10.87
N GLU A 62 11.06 10.45 -10.59
CA GLU A 62 11.60 10.38 -9.21
C GLU A 62 11.44 11.69 -8.43
N GLU A 63 11.59 12.83 -9.10
CA GLU A 63 11.36 14.16 -8.53
C GLU A 63 9.97 14.31 -7.90
N PHE A 64 8.93 13.77 -8.55
CA PHE A 64 7.57 13.78 -8.00
C PHE A 64 7.41 12.78 -6.84
N ILE A 65 8.17 11.69 -6.82
CA ILE A 65 8.14 10.74 -5.69
C ILE A 65 8.66 11.43 -4.42
N LEU A 66 9.80 12.12 -4.53
CA LEU A 66 10.39 12.87 -3.42
C LEU A 66 9.46 13.98 -2.92
N GLU A 67 8.86 14.76 -3.83
CA GLU A 67 7.88 15.78 -3.48
C GLU A 67 6.68 15.17 -2.75
N ARG A 68 6.11 14.08 -3.28
CA ARG A 68 4.95 13.40 -2.69
C ARG A 68 5.23 12.83 -1.31
N MET A 69 6.41 12.26 -1.11
CA MET A 69 6.81 11.67 0.17
C MET A 69 7.03 12.75 1.24
N THR A 70 7.78 13.80 0.90
CA THR A 70 8.12 14.88 1.84
C THR A 70 6.91 15.77 2.19
N GLY A 71 6.01 15.98 1.24
CA GLY A 71 4.79 16.75 1.45
C GLY A 71 3.66 15.99 2.15
N ARG A 72 3.77 14.67 2.33
CA ARG A 72 2.73 13.84 2.95
C ARG A 72 2.49 14.24 4.41
N ARG A 73 1.22 14.33 4.78
CA ARG A 73 0.75 14.54 6.14
C ARG A 73 -0.25 13.44 6.50
N VAL A 74 -0.28 13.03 7.75
CA VAL A 74 -1.21 12.01 8.24
C VAL A 74 -1.77 12.43 9.59
N CYS A 75 -3.08 12.25 9.75
CA CYS A 75 -3.71 12.35 11.06
C CYS A 75 -3.42 11.07 11.85
N THR A 76 -2.79 11.18 13.01
CA THR A 76 -2.49 10.03 13.86
C THR A 76 -3.74 9.42 14.51
N SER A 77 -4.82 10.19 14.63
CA SER A 77 -6.05 9.75 15.29
C SER A 77 -6.97 8.95 14.36
N CYS A 78 -7.15 9.40 13.11
CA CYS A 78 -8.09 8.77 12.17
C CYS A 78 -7.45 8.18 10.91
N GLY A 79 -6.15 8.37 10.71
CA GLY A 79 -5.42 7.86 9.54
C GLY A 79 -5.62 8.64 8.24
N ALA A 80 -6.42 9.71 8.25
CA ALA A 80 -6.63 10.56 7.07
C ALA A 80 -5.30 11.08 6.51
N SER A 81 -5.13 11.00 5.19
CA SER A 81 -3.90 11.36 4.49
C SER A 81 -4.07 12.67 3.73
N TYR A 82 -3.13 13.59 3.94
CA TYR A 82 -3.08 14.90 3.31
C TYR A 82 -1.73 15.09 2.62
N HIS A 83 -1.62 16.16 1.85
CA HIS A 83 -0.38 16.60 1.24
C HIS A 83 -0.35 18.12 1.16
N ILE A 84 0.73 18.76 1.60
CA ILE A 84 0.85 20.23 1.71
C ILE A 84 0.48 20.99 0.42
N ARG A 85 0.75 20.41 -0.75
CA ARG A 85 0.41 20.95 -2.08
C ARG A 85 -0.78 20.30 -2.77
N PHE A 86 -0.76 18.97 -2.93
CA PHE A 86 -1.73 18.25 -3.77
C PHE A 86 -3.05 17.90 -3.08
N ASN A 87 -3.10 17.90 -1.75
CA ASN A 87 -4.31 17.65 -0.97
C ASN A 87 -4.19 18.35 0.40
N PRO A 88 -4.11 19.69 0.42
CA PRO A 88 -3.89 20.43 1.65
C PRO A 88 -5.12 20.30 2.55
N PRO A 89 -4.94 20.27 3.89
CA PRO A 89 -6.07 20.42 4.80
C PRO A 89 -6.69 21.81 4.63
N LYS A 90 -7.96 21.97 5.02
CA LYS A 90 -8.64 23.28 5.00
C LYS A 90 -7.99 24.26 5.98
N VAL A 91 -7.51 23.76 7.11
CA VAL A 91 -6.77 24.53 8.11
C VAL A 91 -5.39 23.92 8.28
N GLU A 92 -4.35 24.73 8.17
CA GLU A 92 -2.97 24.26 8.26
C GLU A 92 -2.74 23.50 9.58
N GLY A 93 -2.16 22.29 9.48
CA GLY A 93 -1.86 21.45 10.62
C GLY A 93 -3.05 20.68 11.21
N LYS A 94 -4.29 20.87 10.71
CA LYS A 94 -5.49 20.22 11.27
C LYS A 94 -6.16 19.26 10.30
N CYS A 95 -6.65 18.15 10.84
CA CYS A 95 -7.43 17.18 10.09
C CYS A 95 -8.86 17.69 9.84
N ASP A 96 -9.29 17.72 8.59
CA ASP A 96 -10.64 18.14 8.19
C ASP A 96 -11.77 17.22 8.70
N ILE A 97 -11.44 16.01 9.18
CA ILE A 97 -12.42 15.01 9.64
C ILE A 97 -12.60 15.06 11.16
N CYS A 98 -11.51 15.16 11.92
CA CYS A 98 -11.55 15.03 13.39
C CYS A 98 -10.82 16.15 14.14
N ASP A 99 -10.40 17.22 13.46
CA ASP A 99 -9.74 18.42 13.99
C ASP A 99 -8.38 18.19 14.70
N ASN A 100 -7.92 16.94 14.80
CA ASN A 100 -6.63 16.59 15.39
C ASN A 100 -5.44 17.03 14.52
N GLU A 101 -4.27 17.11 15.14
CA GLU A 101 -3.05 17.52 14.47
C GLU A 101 -2.61 16.55 13.37
N LEU A 102 -2.03 17.13 12.32
CA LEU A 102 -1.40 16.42 11.22
C LEU A 102 0.11 16.38 11.41
N ILE A 103 0.69 15.18 11.31
CA ILE A 103 2.14 15.01 11.36
C ILE A 103 2.70 14.63 9.99
N GLN A 104 3.98 14.92 9.76
CA GLN A 104 4.69 14.35 8.61
C GLN A 104 5.01 12.88 8.90
N ARG A 105 4.60 12.00 7.99
CA ARG A 105 4.92 10.57 8.09
C ARG A 105 6.38 10.36 7.69
N LYS A 106 7.21 9.94 8.65
CA LYS A 106 8.61 9.55 8.42
C LYS A 106 8.71 8.14 7.87
#